data_AF-F4B968-F1
#
_entry.id   AF-F4B968-F1
#
_cell.length_a   1.000
_cell.length_b   1.000
_cell.length_c   1.000
_cell.angle_alpha   90.00
_cell.angle_beta   90.00
_cell.angle_gamma   90.00
#
_symmetry.space_group_name_H-M   'P 1'
#
loop_
_entity.id
_entity.type
_entity.pdbx_description
1 polymer ?
#
loop_
_entity_poly.entity_id
_entity_poly.type
_entity_poly.pdbx_seq_one_letter_code
_entity_poly.pdbx_strand_id
1 'polypeptide(L)'
;MQEEELKEKIKKMYEDGKTIREIAKELNMSYSKVRKILILEGVQFRGKLKQELVNKVIELAKQGYSANKISKEMRLNSNTVLRILRKNNLVKAKRKLSKEDIEKIKLMYESGSSIYKIAKELKISTNLVVYHLKKLNIYKPQTYS
;
A
#
# COMPACT_ATOMS: atom_id res chain seq x y z
N MET A 1 -32.89 -12.47 28.34
CA MET A 1 -31.93 -13.45 28.91
C MET A 1 -31.05 -14.11 27.86
N GLN A 2 -31.58 -14.94 26.94
CA GLN A 2 -30.72 -15.71 26.00
C GLN A 2 -29.83 -14.86 25.07
N GLU A 3 -30.29 -13.67 24.68
CA GLU A 3 -29.55 -12.82 23.73
C GLU A 3 -28.42 -12.01 24.39
N GLU A 4 -28.57 -11.62 25.67
CA GLU A 4 -27.51 -10.94 26.44
C GLU A 4 -26.37 -11.89 26.77
N GLU A 5 -26.71 -13.10 27.22
CA GLU A 5 -25.73 -14.15 27.54
C GLU A 5 -24.90 -14.54 26.30
N LEU A 6 -25.53 -14.55 25.12
CA LEU A 6 -24.82 -14.78 23.85
C LEU A 6 -23.83 -13.65 23.53
N LYS A 7 -24.21 -12.38 23.74
CA LYS A 7 -23.35 -11.22 23.50
C LYS A 7 -22.14 -11.23 24.44
N GLU A 8 -22.37 -11.51 25.71
CA GLU A 8 -21.32 -11.57 26.73
C GLU A 8 -20.35 -12.74 26.47
N LYS A 9 -20.87 -13.90 26.07
CA LYS A 9 -20.05 -15.04 25.65
C LYS A 9 -19.17 -14.71 24.44
N ILE A 10 -19.74 -14.07 23.41
CA ILE A 10 -18.98 -13.64 22.22
C ILE A 10 -17.88 -12.64 22.59
N LYS A 11 -18.19 -11.68 23.47
CA LYS A 11 -17.22 -10.70 23.97
C LYS A 11 -16.07 -11.38 24.71
N LYS A 12 -16.38 -12.25 25.67
CA LYS A 12 -15.38 -13.00 26.45
C LYS A 12 -14.48 -13.86 25.55
N MET A 13 -15.06 -14.62 24.62
CA MET A 13 -14.27 -15.42 23.67
C MET A 13 -13.33 -14.55 22.82
N TYR A 14 -13.78 -13.36 22.43
CA TYR A 14 -12.94 -12.42 21.70
C TYR A 14 -11.84 -11.82 22.59
N GLU A 15 -12.12 -11.49 23.85
CA GLU A 15 -11.15 -10.97 24.80
C GLU A 15 -10.09 -12.04 25.15
N ASP A 16 -10.49 -13.31 25.25
CA ASP A 16 -9.64 -14.46 25.58
C ASP A 16 -8.61 -14.81 24.50
N GLY A 17 -8.77 -14.32 23.26
CA GLY A 17 -7.80 -14.63 22.21
C GLY A 17 -8.43 -14.97 20.87
N LYS A 18 -9.67 -15.42 20.85
CA LYS A 18 -10.25 -15.98 19.63
C LYS A 18 -10.52 -14.90 18.58
N THR A 19 -10.28 -15.28 17.33
CA THR A 19 -10.66 -14.48 16.18
C THR A 19 -12.16 -14.55 15.94
N ILE A 20 -12.72 -13.53 15.27
CA ILE A 20 -14.13 -13.52 14.87
C ILE A 20 -14.51 -14.78 14.07
N ARG A 21 -13.56 -15.33 13.28
CA ARG A 21 -13.79 -16.55 12.49
C ARG A 21 -13.90 -17.79 13.36
N GLU A 22 -13.05 -17.94 14.37
CA GLU A 22 -13.11 -19.06 15.31
C GLU A 22 -14.40 -19.00 16.13
N ILE A 23 -14.76 -17.82 16.64
CA ILE A 23 -16.03 -17.61 17.37
C ILE A 23 -17.23 -17.95 16.48
N ALA A 24 -17.21 -17.48 15.23
CA ALA A 24 -18.26 -17.78 14.25
C ALA A 24 -18.39 -19.29 14.00
N LYS A 25 -17.26 -20.00 13.87
CA LYS A 25 -17.24 -21.46 13.67
C LYS A 25 -17.77 -22.20 14.91
N GLU A 26 -17.31 -21.82 16.10
CA GLU A 26 -17.70 -22.50 17.36
C GLU A 26 -19.16 -22.28 17.73
N LEU A 27 -19.72 -21.11 17.42
CA LEU A 27 -21.12 -20.79 17.70
C LEU A 27 -22.06 -21.09 16.53
N ASN A 28 -21.54 -21.65 15.43
CA ASN A 28 -22.28 -21.89 14.19
C ASN A 28 -23.00 -20.62 13.66
N MET A 29 -22.30 -19.49 13.70
CA MET A 29 -22.80 -18.18 13.30
C MET A 29 -22.06 -17.67 12.07
N SER A 30 -22.69 -16.75 11.32
CA SER A 30 -21.97 -16.03 10.27
C SER A 30 -20.97 -15.05 10.87
N TYR A 31 -19.83 -14.86 10.19
CA TYR A 31 -18.82 -13.87 10.55
C TYR A 31 -19.43 -12.47 10.76
N SER A 32 -20.35 -12.07 9.87
CA SER A 32 -21.02 -10.77 9.93
C SER A 32 -21.87 -10.61 11.19
N LYS A 33 -22.53 -11.68 11.66
CA LYS A 33 -23.35 -11.65 12.88
C LYS A 33 -22.48 -11.46 14.11
N VAL A 34 -21.40 -12.24 14.26
CA VAL A 34 -20.44 -12.10 15.36
C VAL A 34 -19.80 -10.71 15.35
N ARG A 35 -19.39 -10.22 14.18
CA ARG A 35 -18.80 -8.88 14.05
C ARG A 35 -19.77 -7.77 14.44
N LYS A 36 -21.05 -7.88 14.07
CA LYS A 36 -22.09 -6.90 14.44
C LYS A 36 -22.29 -6.86 15.95
N ILE A 37 -22.33 -8.02 16.60
CA ILE A 37 -22.44 -8.14 18.05
C ILE A 37 -21.25 -7.47 18.74
N LEU A 38 -20.02 -7.79 18.36
CA LEU A 38 -18.82 -7.17 18.94
C LEU A 38 -18.78 -5.64 18.77
N ILE A 39 -19.34 -5.10 17.67
CA ILE A 39 -19.47 -3.65 17.47
C ILE A 39 -20.49 -3.05 18.45
N LEU A 40 -21.65 -3.68 18.60
CA LEU A 40 -22.70 -3.21 19.50
C LEU A 40 -22.25 -3.23 20.96
N GLU A 41 -21.45 -4.23 21.34
CA GLU A 41 -20.81 -4.35 22.66
C GLU A 41 -19.62 -3.40 22.87
N GLY A 42 -19.32 -2.53 21.90
CA GLY A 42 -18.25 -1.53 22.02
C GLY A 42 -16.82 -2.11 22.04
N VAL A 43 -16.64 -3.37 21.62
CA VAL A 43 -15.35 -4.05 21.68
C VAL A 43 -14.34 -3.38 20.75
N GLN A 44 -13.17 -3.04 21.31
CA GLN A 44 -12.06 -2.51 20.53
C GLN A 44 -11.38 -3.65 19.76
N PHE A 45 -11.59 -3.68 18.44
CA PHE A 45 -10.97 -4.70 17.60
C PHE A 45 -9.44 -4.59 17.61
N ARG A 46 -8.81 -5.71 17.94
CA ARG A 46 -7.36 -5.90 17.86
C ARG A 46 -6.87 -5.60 16.44
N GLY A 47 -5.75 -4.90 16.33
CA GLY A 47 -5.14 -4.52 15.06
C GLY A 47 -5.76 -3.28 14.39
N LYS A 48 -6.78 -2.65 14.99
CA LYS A 48 -7.19 -1.30 14.57
C LYS A 48 -6.17 -0.29 15.09
N LEU A 49 -5.52 0.43 14.17
CA LEU A 49 -4.58 1.48 14.54
C LEU A 49 -5.35 2.59 15.28
N LYS A 50 -4.76 3.14 16.36
CA LYS A 50 -5.33 4.30 17.06
C LYS A 50 -5.62 5.43 16.06
N GLN A 51 -6.78 6.06 16.19
CA GLN A 51 -7.22 7.10 15.24
C GLN A 51 -6.24 8.28 15.20
N GLU A 52 -5.62 8.62 16.33
CA GLU A 52 -4.57 9.64 16.43
C GLU A 52 -3.39 9.38 15.49
N LEU A 53 -2.91 8.12 15.42
CA LEU A 53 -1.83 7.74 14.52
C LEU A 53 -2.25 7.84 13.06
N VAL A 54 -3.50 7.48 12.75
CA VAL A 54 -4.07 7.64 11.39
C VAL A 54 -4.08 9.11 10.99
N ASN A 55 -4.52 9.99 11.89
CA ASN A 55 -4.57 11.43 11.63
C ASN A 55 -3.18 12.02 11.42
N LYS A 56 -2.19 11.61 12.22
CA LYS A 56 -0.80 12.05 12.07
C LYS A 56 -0.15 11.58 10.76
N VAL A 57 -0.47 10.36 10.31
CA VAL A 57 -0.06 9.87 8.96
C VAL A 57 -0.63 10.77 7.86
N ILE A 58 -1.91 11.16 7.97
CA ILE A 58 -2.58 12.02 6.99
C ILE A 58 -1.95 13.42 6.96
N GLU A 59 -1.66 13.99 8.12
CA GLU A 59 -1.02 15.30 8.25
C GLU A 59 0.36 15.33 7.58
N LEU A 60 1.23 14.38 7.89
CA LEU A 60 2.56 14.28 7.28
C LEU A 60 2.48 14.10 5.76
N ALA A 61 1.49 13.34 5.27
CA ALA A 61 1.29 13.18 3.84
C ALA A 61 0.84 14.47 3.15
N LYS A 62 -0.02 15.27 3.80
CA LYS A 62 -0.44 16.61 3.32
C LYS A 62 0.74 17.58 3.28
N GLN A 63 1.70 17.46 4.20
CA GLN A 63 2.97 18.19 4.18
C GLN A 63 3.93 17.70 3.07
N GLY A 64 3.55 16.69 2.29
CA GLY A 64 4.30 16.22 1.12
C GLY A 64 5.28 15.08 1.40
N TYR A 65 5.30 14.54 2.63
CA TYR A 65 6.19 13.44 2.99
C TYR A 65 5.81 12.16 2.22
N SER A 66 6.81 11.38 1.81
CA SER A 66 6.57 10.10 1.14
C SER A 66 6.12 9.03 2.14
N ALA A 67 5.37 8.03 1.67
CA ALA A 67 4.94 6.91 2.51
C ALA A 67 6.11 6.22 3.23
N ASN A 68 7.27 6.11 2.57
CA ASN A 68 8.49 5.55 3.16
C ASN A 68 9.06 6.44 4.26
N LYS A 69 9.06 7.76 4.07
CA LYS A 69 9.52 8.71 5.10
C LYS A 69 8.62 8.65 6.32
N ILE A 70 7.30 8.67 6.11
CA ILE A 70 6.29 8.55 7.18
C ILE A 70 6.44 7.22 7.93
N SER A 71 6.63 6.12 7.20
CA SER A 71 6.84 4.78 7.77
C SER A 71 8.05 4.73 8.72
N LYS A 72 9.18 5.34 8.33
CA LYS A 72 10.37 5.43 9.18
C LYS A 72 10.15 6.33 10.39
N GLU A 73 9.62 7.54 10.17
CA GLU A 73 9.37 8.54 11.21
C GLU A 73 8.44 8.00 12.31
N MET A 74 7.35 7.35 11.90
CA MET A 74 6.33 6.85 12.80
C MET A 74 6.57 5.42 13.27
N ARG A 75 7.66 4.77 12.82
CA ARG A 75 7.96 3.34 13.04
C ARG A 75 6.76 2.43 12.70
N LEU A 76 6.03 2.78 11.66
CA LEU A 76 4.87 2.03 11.17
C LEU A 76 5.28 1.17 9.97
N ASN A 77 4.66 0.00 9.84
CA ASN A 77 4.80 -0.82 8.64
C ASN A 77 4.37 -0.01 7.39
N SER A 78 5.20 -0.01 6.34
CA SER A 78 4.96 0.77 5.13
C SER A 78 3.65 0.39 4.42
N ASN A 79 3.21 -0.87 4.53
CA ASN A 79 1.91 -1.30 4.01
C ASN A 79 0.74 -0.68 4.79
N THR A 80 0.89 -0.51 6.11
CA THR A 80 -0.12 0.17 6.95
C THR A 80 -0.25 1.63 6.54
N VAL A 81 0.88 2.33 6.38
CA VAL A 81 0.90 3.72 5.90
C VAL A 81 0.26 3.80 4.52
N LEU A 82 0.67 2.95 3.57
CA LEU A 82 0.13 2.98 2.21
C LEU A 82 -1.39 2.69 2.18
N ARG A 83 -1.89 1.78 3.02
CA ARG A 83 -3.32 1.50 3.17
C ARG A 83 -4.08 2.74 3.66
N ILE A 84 -3.54 3.45 4.66
CA ILE A 84 -4.14 4.70 5.17
C ILE A 84 -4.17 5.75 4.07
N LEU A 85 -3.06 5.95 3.35
CA LEU A 85 -2.99 6.94 2.28
C LEU A 85 -3.96 6.60 1.13
N ARG A 86 -4.07 5.33 0.72
CA ARG A 86 -5.01 4.89 -0.32
C ARG A 86 -6.46 5.17 0.08
N LYS A 87 -6.83 4.82 1.31
CA LYS A 87 -8.19 5.04 1.82
C LYS A 87 -8.57 6.53 1.84
N ASN A 88 -7.59 7.42 1.96
CA ASN A 88 -7.79 8.87 1.99
C ASN A 88 -7.42 9.57 0.65
N ASN A 89 -7.19 8.82 -0.43
CA ASN A 89 -6.78 9.37 -1.74
C ASN A 89 -5.51 10.25 -1.71
N LEU A 90 -4.59 9.99 -0.78
CA LEU A 90 -3.33 10.73 -0.61
C LEU A 90 -2.11 10.03 -1.22
N VAL A 91 -2.32 9.00 -2.05
CA VAL A 91 -1.23 8.34 -2.76
C VAL A 91 -0.93 9.11 -4.03
N LYS A 92 0.30 9.63 -4.12
CA LYS A 92 0.81 10.19 -5.38
C LYS A 92 0.79 9.11 -6.45
N ALA A 93 0.10 9.37 -7.57
CA ALA A 93 0.16 8.51 -8.73
C ALA A 93 1.63 8.39 -9.18
N LYS A 94 2.10 7.16 -9.42
CA LYS A 94 3.39 6.99 -10.09
C LYS A 94 3.27 7.63 -11.47
N ARG A 95 4.14 8.60 -11.79
CA ARG A 95 4.26 9.13 -13.15
C ARG A 95 4.53 7.96 -14.09
N LYS A 96 3.56 7.66 -14.96
CA LYS A 96 3.76 6.73 -16.07
C LYS A 96 4.39 7.51 -17.20
N LEU A 97 5.37 6.91 -17.87
CA LEU A 97 5.88 7.46 -19.11
C LEU A 97 4.78 7.44 -20.16
N SER A 98 4.66 8.51 -20.94
CA SER A 98 3.72 8.55 -22.06
C SER A 98 4.17 7.58 -23.15
N LYS A 99 3.27 7.18 -24.05
CA LYS A 99 3.66 6.37 -25.22
C LYS A 99 4.69 7.10 -26.09
N GLU A 100 4.54 8.41 -26.23
CA GLU A 100 5.47 9.28 -26.97
C GLU A 100 6.87 9.30 -26.37
N ASP A 101 6.98 9.38 -25.04
CA ASP A 101 8.28 9.32 -24.36
C ASP A 101 8.97 7.96 -24.58
N ILE A 102 8.19 6.86 -24.60
CA ILE A 102 8.72 5.52 -24.86
C ILE A 102 9.23 5.40 -26.30
N GLU A 103 8.48 5.95 -27.27
CA GLU A 103 8.90 5.97 -28.67
C GLU A 103 10.16 6.83 -28.87
N LYS A 104 10.24 7.98 -28.19
CA LYS A 104 11.46 8.81 -28.17
C LYS A 104 12.66 8.06 -27.61
N ILE A 105 12.50 7.30 -26.51
CA ILE A 105 13.56 6.45 -25.97
C ILE A 105 14.07 5.47 -27.04
N LYS A 106 13.16 4.82 -27.76
CA LYS A 106 13.49 3.86 -28.82
C LYS A 106 14.28 4.53 -29.94
N LEU A 107 13.73 5.58 -30.54
CA LEU A 107 14.32 6.28 -31.68
C LEU A 107 15.72 6.84 -31.34
N MET A 108 15.87 7.48 -30.18
CA MET A 108 17.15 8.03 -29.77
C MET A 108 18.20 6.94 -29.53
N TYR A 109 17.80 5.78 -29.00
CA TYR A 109 18.72 4.67 -28.76
C TYR A 109 19.14 3.99 -30.08
N GLU A 110 18.20 3.77 -30.99
CA GLU A 110 18.46 3.23 -32.33
C GLU A 110 19.33 4.19 -33.15
N SER A 111 19.20 5.50 -32.96
CA SER A 111 20.06 6.52 -33.58
C SER A 111 21.46 6.63 -32.92
N GLY A 112 21.80 5.75 -31.98
CA GLY A 112 23.11 5.71 -31.31
C GLY A 112 23.29 6.68 -30.12
N SER A 113 22.22 7.33 -29.63
CA SER A 113 22.34 8.18 -28.44
C SER A 113 22.62 7.32 -27.19
N SER A 114 23.51 7.83 -26.33
CA SER A 114 23.79 7.16 -25.05
C SER A 114 22.58 7.22 -24.11
N ILE A 115 22.46 6.21 -23.25
CA ILE A 115 21.41 6.12 -22.21
C ILE A 115 21.38 7.38 -21.33
N TYR A 116 22.56 7.93 -21.02
CA TYR A 116 22.69 9.17 -20.27
C TYR A 116 22.08 10.37 -21.00
N LYS A 117 22.34 10.50 -22.31
CA LYS A 117 21.78 11.58 -23.14
C LYS A 117 20.26 11.49 -23.19
N ILE A 118 19.71 10.29 -23.39
CA ILE A 118 18.26 10.03 -23.41
C ILE A 118 17.62 10.40 -22.06
N ALA A 119 18.25 9.97 -20.95
CA ALA A 119 17.77 10.25 -19.61
C ALA A 119 17.73 11.76 -19.29
N LYS A 120 18.78 12.50 -19.71
CA LYS A 120 18.88 13.94 -19.53
C LYS A 120 17.80 14.68 -20.34
N GLU A 121 17.60 14.30 -21.60
CA GLU A 121 16.61 14.90 -22.50
C GLU A 121 15.18 14.74 -21.94
N LEU A 122 14.81 13.53 -21.54
CA LEU A 122 13.46 13.22 -21.05
C LEU A 122 13.27 13.54 -19.56
N LYS A 123 14.30 14.05 -18.87
CA LYS A 123 14.31 14.34 -17.42
C LYS A 123 13.86 13.14 -16.59
N ILE A 124 14.39 11.96 -16.92
CA ILE A 124 14.12 10.70 -16.22
C ILE A 124 15.42 10.01 -15.79
N SER A 125 15.33 8.97 -14.96
CA SER A 125 16.51 8.22 -14.55
C SER A 125 17.01 7.30 -15.66
N THR A 126 18.33 7.08 -15.72
CA THR A 126 18.97 6.12 -16.62
C THR A 126 18.39 4.71 -16.44
N ASN A 127 18.10 4.31 -15.20
CA ASN A 127 17.45 3.04 -14.89
C ASN A 127 16.06 2.90 -15.54
N LEU A 128 15.30 3.99 -15.62
CA LEU A 128 13.98 3.98 -16.27
C LEU A 128 14.12 3.83 -17.79
N VAL A 129 15.12 4.48 -18.39
CA VAL A 129 15.47 4.29 -19.80
C VAL A 129 15.83 2.82 -20.06
N VAL A 130 16.77 2.25 -19.30
CA VAL A 130 17.18 0.84 -19.42
C VAL A 130 16.00 -0.11 -19.26
N TYR A 131 15.11 0.15 -18.29
CA TYR A 131 13.90 -0.64 -18.09
C TYR A 131 13.03 -0.68 -19.35
N HIS A 132 12.79 0.47 -19.98
CA HIS A 132 11.99 0.54 -21.21
C HIS A 132 12.71 -0.10 -22.40
N LEU A 133 14.02 0.09 -22.56
CA LEU A 133 14.80 -0.55 -23.62
C LEU A 133 14.81 -2.09 -23.50
N LYS A 134 14.93 -2.62 -22.27
CA LYS A 134 14.81 -4.07 -22.01
C LYS A 134 13.40 -4.57 -22.33
N LYS A 135 12.38 -3.81 -21.94
CA LYS A 135 10.97 -4.16 -22.25
C LYS A 135 10.68 -4.18 -23.75
N LEU A 136 11.38 -3.35 -24.52
CA LEU A 136 11.33 -3.30 -25.99
C LEU A 136 12.27 -4.32 -26.66
N ASN A 137 13.03 -5.12 -25.88
CA ASN A 137 14.02 -6.09 -26.37
C ASN A 137 15.15 -5.51 -27.26
N ILE A 138 15.47 -4.22 -27.12
CA ILE A 138 16.52 -3.55 -27.92
C ILE A 138 17.78 -3.23 -27.11
N TYR A 139 17.75 -3.42 -25.79
CA TYR A 139 18.88 -3.10 -24.91
C TYR A 139 20.09 -4.01 -25.16
N LYS A 140 21.23 -3.43 -25.57
CA LYS A 140 22.51 -4.11 -25.69
C LYS A 140 23.44 -3.67 -24.55
N PRO A 141 23.77 -4.53 -23.56
CA PRO A 141 24.75 -4.18 -22.55
C PRO A 141 26.13 -4.03 -23.21
N GLN A 142 26.88 -3.02 -22.77
CA GLN A 142 28.27 -2.86 -23.21
C GLN A 142 29.09 -4.01 -22.59
N THR A 143 29.39 -5.04 -23.36
CA THR A 143 30.37 -6.06 -23.00
C THR A 143 31.75 -5.44 -23.17
N TYR A 144 32.49 -5.29 -22.07
CA TYR A 144 33.93 -5.07 -22.15
C TYR A 144 34.54 -6.44 -22.50
N SER A 145 34.93 -6.63 -23.76
CA SER A 145 35.84 -7.68 -24.19
C SER A 145 37.28 -7.21 -24.03
#